data_AF-A0A2N1DDR8-F1
#
_entry.id   AF-A0A2N1DDR8-F1
#
_cell.length_a   1.000
_cell.length_b   1.000
_cell.length_c   1.000
_cell.angle_alpha   90.00
_cell.angle_beta   90.00
_cell.angle_gamma   90.00
#
_symmetry.space_group_name_H-M   'P 1'
#
loop_
_entity.id
_entity.type
_entity.pdbx_description
1 polymer ?
#
loop_
_entity_poly.entity_id
_entity_poly.type
_entity_poly.pdbx_seq_one_letter_code
_entity_poly.pdbx_strand_id
1 'polypeptide(L)'
;MKLNNVIKHLGGLTSYANSICRMVETQEYAATTSLVDDLEEQAILEQILDDFKPNYADDTQDLHYLISTPFRYPPLKYGSRFGAITEPSYFYASEAVQTCLAEAAFYRFYLIDGTESPFPKMIQSEHSLFFVRVLSNSTLDLTQISDAKIQNQLTDPGSYSFTQQVGLQARKDCADLLRYFSARSQEQGINVAIDNHTIIQSEKPEDKVEYICQLDPKTGILRFSEPRAFPIMFTREQFLVDGELPLLG
;
A
#
# COMPACT_ATOMS: atom_id res chain seq x y z
N MET A 1 -20.32 17.90 -2.54
CA MET A 1 -20.31 18.38 -1.13
C MET A 1 -18.94 19.01 -0.90
N LYS A 2 -18.83 20.20 -0.30
CA LYS A 2 -17.52 20.87 -0.15
C LYS A 2 -16.68 20.13 0.89
N LEU A 3 -15.44 19.79 0.55
CA LEU A 3 -14.42 19.10 1.36
C LEU A 3 -14.37 19.57 2.83
N ASN A 4 -14.54 20.89 3.04
CA ASN A 4 -14.56 21.54 4.35
C ASN A 4 -15.64 21.00 5.32
N ASN A 5 -16.63 20.25 4.83
CA ASN A 5 -17.61 19.59 5.68
C ASN A 5 -17.10 18.26 6.23
N VAL A 6 -16.28 17.50 5.50
CA VAL A 6 -15.88 16.14 5.89
C VAL A 6 -15.16 16.14 7.24
N ILE A 7 -14.17 17.01 7.40
CA ILE A 7 -13.35 17.09 8.63
C ILE A 7 -14.13 17.73 9.79
N LYS A 8 -15.00 18.71 9.50
CA LYS A 8 -15.89 19.29 10.52
C LYS A 8 -16.92 18.29 11.05
N HIS A 9 -17.38 17.35 10.22
CA HIS A 9 -18.35 16.32 10.63
C HIS A 9 -17.72 15.26 11.56
N LEU A 10 -16.40 15.09 11.51
CA LEU A 10 -15.68 14.12 12.33
C LEU A 10 -15.42 14.58 13.77
N GLY A 11 -15.70 15.84 14.10
CA GLY A 11 -15.46 16.38 15.44
C GLY A 11 -13.99 16.70 15.74
N GLY A 12 -13.10 16.54 14.76
CA GLY A 12 -11.67 16.85 14.87
C GLY A 12 -10.78 15.61 14.71
N LEU A 13 -9.51 15.77 15.09
CA LEU A 13 -8.51 14.71 15.09
C LEU A 13 -8.61 13.89 16.38
N THR A 14 -8.30 12.61 16.28
CA THR A 14 -8.46 11.62 17.36
C THR A 14 -7.16 10.91 17.66
N SER A 15 -7.08 10.23 18.81
CA SER A 15 -5.96 9.35 19.14
C SER A 15 -6.12 7.98 18.48
N TYR A 16 -5.02 7.43 18.00
CA TYR A 16 -4.93 6.10 17.41
C TYR A 16 -3.76 5.33 18.00
N ALA A 17 -4.00 4.09 18.41
CA ALA A 17 -2.96 3.18 18.86
C ALA A 17 -3.29 1.76 18.38
N ASN A 18 -2.48 1.19 17.50
CA ASN A 18 -2.70 -0.17 17.00
C ASN A 18 -1.40 -0.79 16.44
N SER A 19 -1.41 -2.11 16.27
CA SER A 19 -0.46 -2.80 15.40
C SER A 19 -1.08 -2.94 14.01
N ILE A 20 -0.36 -2.51 12.98
CA ILE A 20 -0.83 -2.55 11.59
C ILE A 20 0.13 -3.37 10.74
N CYS A 21 -0.39 -4.02 9.70
CA CYS A 21 0.39 -4.86 8.80
C CYS A 21 0.56 -4.24 7.43
N ARG A 22 1.70 -4.53 6.82
CA ARG A 22 2.03 -4.17 5.45
C ARG A 22 2.67 -5.36 4.76
N MET A 23 2.30 -5.57 3.50
CA MET A 23 2.90 -6.56 2.64
C MET A 23 3.79 -5.87 1.60
N VAL A 24 4.95 -6.46 1.36
CA VAL A 24 5.88 -6.04 0.31
C VAL A 24 6.36 -7.27 -0.43
N GLU A 25 6.58 -7.14 -1.74
CA GLU A 25 7.30 -8.15 -2.50
C GLU A 25 8.74 -8.20 -1.98
N THR A 26 9.22 -9.38 -1.62
CA THR A 26 10.62 -9.52 -1.22
C THR A 26 11.49 -9.27 -2.43
N GLN A 27 12.40 -8.31 -2.30
CA GLN A 27 13.49 -8.18 -3.25
C GLN A 27 14.36 -9.42 -3.09
N GLU A 28 14.16 -10.42 -3.95
CA GLU A 28 15.25 -11.35 -4.17
C GLU A 28 16.39 -10.52 -4.78
N TYR A 29 17.56 -10.61 -4.14
CA TYR A 29 18.86 -10.36 -4.76
C TYR A 29 18.97 -10.98 -6.18
N ALA A 30 18.11 -11.95 -6.52
CA ALA A 30 18.02 -12.68 -7.77
C ALA A 30 17.29 -11.98 -8.94
N ALA A 31 16.53 -10.90 -8.73
CA ALA A 31 15.78 -10.28 -9.84
C ALA A 31 16.74 -9.65 -10.87
N THR A 32 17.77 -8.97 -10.39
CA THR A 32 18.86 -8.38 -11.18
C THR A 32 19.88 -9.42 -11.62
N THR A 33 20.03 -10.55 -10.92
CA THR A 33 20.97 -11.62 -11.33
C THR A 33 20.59 -12.26 -12.67
N SER A 34 19.32 -12.16 -13.07
CA SER A 34 18.87 -12.57 -14.39
C SER A 34 19.21 -11.58 -15.52
N LEU A 35 19.65 -10.37 -15.17
CA LEU A 35 20.04 -9.29 -16.09
C LEU A 35 21.55 -9.20 -16.30
N VAL A 36 22.33 -10.04 -15.62
CA VAL A 36 23.80 -10.02 -15.60
C VAL A 36 24.34 -11.44 -15.76
N ASP A 37 25.52 -11.57 -16.35
CA ASP A 37 26.07 -12.88 -16.71
C ASP A 37 26.79 -13.54 -15.52
N ASP A 38 27.24 -12.74 -14.53
CA ASP A 38 27.95 -13.22 -13.35
C ASP A 38 27.75 -12.34 -12.09
N LEU A 39 28.36 -12.79 -10.99
CA LEU A 39 28.24 -12.15 -9.67
C LEU A 39 29.01 -10.82 -9.57
N GLU A 40 30.04 -10.59 -10.40
CA GLU A 40 30.77 -9.31 -10.43
C GLU A 40 29.91 -8.24 -11.09
N GLU A 41 29.29 -8.56 -12.23
CA GLU A 41 28.33 -7.67 -12.89
C GLU A 41 27.10 -7.39 -12.01
N GLN A 42 26.62 -8.42 -11.29
CA GLN A 42 25.57 -8.24 -10.29
C GLN A 42 25.96 -7.20 -9.22
N ALA A 43 27.19 -7.29 -8.70
CA ALA A 43 27.67 -6.35 -7.68
C ALA A 43 27.78 -4.93 -8.23
N ILE A 44 28.22 -4.76 -9.48
CA ILE A 44 28.29 -3.45 -10.16
C ILE A 44 26.89 -2.89 -10.40
N LEU A 45 25.94 -3.71 -10.87
CA LEU A 45 24.56 -3.30 -11.11
C LEU A 45 23.90 -2.84 -9.80
N GLU A 46 24.04 -3.59 -8.72
CA GLU A 46 23.55 -3.19 -7.40
C GLU A 46 24.21 -1.90 -6.90
N GLN A 47 25.53 -1.73 -7.12
CA GLN A 47 26.23 -0.49 -6.77
C GLN A 47 25.70 0.72 -7.55
N ILE A 48 25.47 0.58 -8.86
CA ILE A 48 24.86 1.62 -9.68
C ILE A 48 23.44 1.91 -9.18
N LEU A 49 22.62 0.89 -8.94
CA LEU A 49 21.26 1.06 -8.43
C LEU A 49 21.25 1.80 -7.08
N ASP A 50 22.18 1.48 -6.18
CA ASP A 50 22.38 2.16 -4.89
C ASP A 50 22.77 3.63 -5.06
N ASP A 51 23.68 3.94 -5.99
CA ASP A 51 24.14 5.31 -6.28
C ASP A 51 23.01 6.21 -6.79
N PHE A 52 21.99 5.63 -7.43
CA PHE A 52 20.81 6.35 -7.94
C PHE A 52 19.62 6.37 -6.97
N LYS A 53 19.71 5.76 -5.78
CA LYS A 53 18.63 5.87 -4.79
C LYS A 53 18.55 7.32 -4.28
N PRO A 54 17.34 7.93 -4.22
CA PRO A 54 17.20 9.27 -3.67
C PRO A 54 17.68 9.31 -2.21
N ASN A 55 18.06 10.48 -1.72
CA ASN A 55 18.42 10.62 -0.31
C ASN A 55 17.25 10.22 0.59
N TYR A 56 17.55 9.70 1.78
CA TYR A 56 16.56 9.52 2.82
C TYR A 56 15.88 10.86 3.14
N ALA A 57 14.59 10.81 3.48
CA ALA A 57 13.95 11.96 4.09
C ALA A 57 14.63 12.26 5.43
N ASP A 58 14.58 13.54 5.85
CA ASP A 58 15.10 13.95 7.15
C ASP A 58 14.54 13.05 8.26
N ASP A 59 15.39 12.69 9.23
CA ASP A 59 15.07 11.82 10.38
C ASP A 59 14.66 10.36 10.05
N THR A 60 14.89 9.88 8.82
CA THR A 60 14.59 8.47 8.43
C THR A 60 15.80 7.58 8.21
N GLN A 61 17.03 8.10 8.39
CA GLN A 61 18.28 7.40 8.05
C GLN A 61 18.52 6.14 8.89
N ASP A 62 18.12 6.17 10.16
CA ASP A 62 18.32 5.05 11.11
C ASP A 62 17.14 4.07 11.13
N LEU A 63 16.06 4.37 10.40
CA LEU A 63 14.90 3.48 10.33
C LEU A 63 15.19 2.28 9.43
N HIS A 64 14.66 1.12 9.82
CA HIS A 64 14.71 -0.06 8.97
C HIS A 64 14.10 0.24 7.58
N TYR A 65 14.73 -0.23 6.50
CA TYR A 65 14.36 0.14 5.13
C TYR A 65 12.89 -0.14 4.76
N LEU A 66 12.32 -1.23 5.28
CA LEU A 66 10.88 -1.56 5.12
C LEU A 66 9.92 -0.52 5.72
N ILE A 67 10.41 0.29 6.68
CA ILE A 67 9.66 1.39 7.29
C ILE A 67 9.97 2.70 6.59
N SER A 68 11.23 2.97 6.23
CA SER A 68 11.65 4.27 5.69
C SER A 68 11.35 4.47 4.20
N THR A 69 11.36 3.39 3.41
CA THR A 69 11.20 3.43 1.94
C THR A 69 10.00 4.25 1.44
N PRO A 70 8.80 4.18 2.03
CA PRO A 70 7.64 4.96 1.59
C PRO A 70 7.82 6.47 1.69
N PHE A 71 8.68 6.93 2.61
CA PHE A 71 8.97 8.34 2.82
C PHE A 71 10.14 8.84 1.97
N ARG A 72 10.91 7.92 1.35
CA ARG A 72 12.15 8.21 0.64
C ARG A 72 11.95 8.58 -0.84
N TYR A 73 10.97 7.99 -1.51
CA TYR A 73 10.80 8.13 -2.95
C TYR A 73 9.81 9.26 -3.32
N PRO A 74 10.04 9.96 -4.45
CA PRO A 74 9.14 11.01 -4.92
C PRO A 74 7.73 10.45 -5.21
N PRO A 75 6.71 11.32 -5.23
CA PRO A 75 5.34 10.92 -5.58
C PRO A 75 5.27 10.12 -6.87
N LEU A 76 4.35 9.15 -6.89
CA LEU A 76 4.02 8.41 -8.11
C LEU A 76 3.52 9.36 -9.19
N LYS A 77 3.77 9.02 -10.46
CA LYS A 77 3.37 9.80 -11.64
C LYS A 77 1.88 10.21 -11.65
N TYR A 78 1.02 9.39 -11.05
CA TYR A 78 -0.43 9.61 -10.94
C TYR A 78 -0.91 9.81 -9.49
N GLY A 79 0.03 9.93 -8.54
CA GLY A 79 -0.25 9.98 -7.11
C GLY A 79 -0.66 8.62 -6.55
N SER A 80 -1.13 8.63 -5.31
CA SER A 80 -1.75 7.49 -4.62
C SER A 80 -3.17 7.86 -4.20
N ARG A 81 -3.86 6.99 -3.45
CA ARG A 81 -5.24 7.26 -2.99
C ARG A 81 -5.35 8.60 -2.26
N PHE A 82 -4.47 8.88 -1.30
CA PHE A 82 -4.47 10.13 -0.52
C PHE A 82 -3.32 11.08 -0.87
N GLY A 83 -2.29 10.64 -1.61
CA GLY A 83 -1.15 11.48 -2.00
C GLY A 83 -1.29 12.03 -3.42
N ALA A 84 -1.15 13.34 -3.57
CA ALA A 84 -1.07 13.99 -4.88
C ALA A 84 0.31 13.79 -5.54
N ILE A 85 0.43 14.14 -6.82
CA ILE A 85 1.67 14.00 -7.63
C ILE A 85 2.81 14.94 -7.19
N THR A 86 2.58 15.87 -6.27
CA THR A 86 3.55 16.89 -5.86
C THR A 86 4.11 16.68 -4.47
N GLU A 87 3.71 15.62 -3.78
CA GLU A 87 3.95 15.47 -2.36
C GLU A 87 4.59 14.12 -2.00
N PRO A 88 5.29 13.98 -0.85
CA PRO A 88 5.77 12.69 -0.38
C PRO A 88 4.66 11.64 -0.29
N SER A 89 5.04 10.37 -0.50
CA SER A 89 4.10 9.25 -0.42
C SER A 89 3.74 8.92 1.03
N TYR A 90 2.56 8.35 1.23
CA TYR A 90 2.13 7.81 2.52
C TYR A 90 2.71 6.41 2.74
N PHE A 91 2.95 6.03 4.00
CA PHE A 91 3.07 4.64 4.40
C PHE A 91 1.66 4.04 4.50
N TYR A 92 1.29 3.22 3.51
CA TYR A 92 0.03 2.49 3.48
C TYR A 92 0.15 1.13 4.18
N ALA A 93 -0.86 0.79 4.97
CA ALA A 93 -0.95 -0.45 5.73
C ALA A 93 -2.41 -0.76 6.10
N SER A 94 -2.64 -1.92 6.73
CA SER A 94 -3.96 -2.41 7.10
C SER A 94 -4.02 -2.83 8.57
N GLU A 95 -5.19 -2.70 9.20
CA GLU A 95 -5.40 -3.18 10.57
C GLU A 95 -5.53 -4.71 10.66
N ALA A 96 -5.83 -5.36 9.54
CA ALA A 96 -6.02 -6.80 9.47
C ALA A 96 -5.30 -7.41 8.26
N VAL A 97 -4.71 -8.60 8.46
CA VAL A 97 -4.00 -9.37 7.43
C VAL A 97 -4.87 -9.59 6.20
N GLN A 98 -6.13 -10.01 6.38
CA GLN A 98 -7.06 -10.24 5.26
C GLN A 98 -7.25 -9.00 4.38
N THR A 99 -7.27 -7.80 4.98
CA THR A 99 -7.39 -6.53 4.24
C THR A 99 -6.08 -6.23 3.50
N CYS A 100 -4.95 -6.45 4.14
CA CYS A 100 -3.63 -6.28 3.54
C CYS A 100 -3.45 -7.19 2.31
N LEU A 101 -3.86 -8.45 2.43
CA LEU A 101 -3.81 -9.43 1.32
C LEU A 101 -4.77 -9.06 0.18
N ALA A 102 -5.95 -8.49 0.47
CA ALA A 102 -6.87 -8.02 -0.57
C ALA A 102 -6.29 -6.84 -1.37
N GLU A 103 -5.67 -5.88 -0.69
CA GLU A 103 -4.95 -4.77 -1.35
C GLU A 103 -3.78 -5.29 -2.20
N ALA A 104 -2.97 -6.20 -1.64
CA ALA A 104 -1.88 -6.82 -2.37
C ALA A 104 -2.36 -7.59 -3.61
N ALA A 105 -3.44 -8.38 -3.48
CA ALA A 105 -4.05 -9.11 -4.59
C ALA A 105 -4.51 -8.16 -5.71
N PHE A 106 -5.19 -7.07 -5.36
CA PHE A 106 -5.62 -6.06 -6.33
C PHE A 106 -4.44 -5.52 -7.14
N TYR A 107 -3.37 -5.07 -6.46
CA TYR A 107 -2.22 -4.49 -7.17
C TYR A 107 -1.45 -5.52 -8.00
N ARG A 108 -1.44 -6.80 -7.59
CA ARG A 108 -0.88 -7.88 -8.43
C ARG A 108 -1.71 -8.10 -9.70
N PHE A 109 -3.04 -8.11 -9.61
CA PHE A 109 -3.87 -8.17 -10.81
C PHE A 109 -3.70 -6.92 -11.70
N TYR A 110 -3.68 -5.73 -11.11
CA TYR A 110 -3.49 -4.47 -11.82
C TYR A 110 -2.14 -4.41 -12.56
N LEU A 111 -1.06 -4.91 -11.95
CA LEU A 111 0.26 -5.01 -12.59
C LEU A 111 0.24 -5.90 -13.84
N ILE A 112 -0.43 -7.06 -13.76
CA ILE A 112 -0.52 -7.99 -14.90
C ILE A 112 -1.43 -7.46 -16.00
N ASP A 113 -2.52 -6.80 -15.64
CA ASP A 113 -3.46 -6.18 -16.59
C ASP A 113 -2.78 -5.08 -17.43
N GLY A 114 -1.79 -4.39 -16.86
CA GLY A 114 -0.95 -3.42 -17.56
C GLY A 114 0.04 -4.00 -18.59
N THR A 115 0.09 -5.32 -18.77
CA THR A 115 0.99 -5.96 -19.75
C THR A 115 0.32 -6.14 -21.11
N GLU A 116 1.08 -5.89 -22.20
CA GLU A 116 0.54 -6.00 -23.57
C GLU A 116 0.13 -7.42 -23.96
N SER A 117 0.72 -8.43 -23.33
CA SER A 117 0.42 -9.84 -23.58
C SER A 117 0.44 -10.60 -22.26
N PRO A 118 -0.61 -11.40 -21.96
CA PRO A 118 -0.64 -12.21 -20.75
C PRO A 118 0.57 -13.15 -20.67
N PHE A 119 1.14 -13.27 -19.48
CA PHE A 119 2.22 -14.23 -19.26
C PHE A 119 1.72 -15.66 -19.57
N PRO A 120 2.51 -16.46 -20.30
CA PRO A 120 2.06 -17.76 -20.79
C PRO A 120 1.93 -18.83 -19.68
N LYS A 121 2.54 -18.56 -18.51
CA LYS A 121 2.65 -19.46 -17.36
C LYS A 121 2.19 -18.75 -16.09
N MET A 122 1.90 -19.56 -15.06
CA MET A 122 1.68 -19.08 -13.70
C MET A 122 2.89 -18.27 -13.22
N ILE A 123 2.60 -17.17 -12.54
CA ILE A 123 3.60 -16.26 -11.99
C ILE A 123 3.72 -16.56 -10.51
N GLN A 124 4.94 -16.81 -10.04
CA GLN A 124 5.24 -16.96 -8.63
C GLN A 124 6.11 -15.78 -8.17
N SER A 125 5.82 -15.26 -6.98
CA SER A 125 6.61 -14.21 -6.32
C SER A 125 6.60 -14.46 -4.82
N GLU A 126 7.63 -13.99 -4.13
CA GLU A 126 7.74 -14.06 -2.68
C GLU A 126 7.44 -12.69 -2.07
N HIS A 127 6.83 -12.69 -0.89
CA HIS A 127 6.37 -11.48 -0.23
C HIS A 127 6.60 -11.59 1.27
N SER A 128 6.98 -10.49 1.90
CA SER A 128 7.00 -10.38 3.36
C SER A 128 5.79 -9.58 3.82
N LEU A 129 5.00 -10.18 4.72
CA LEU A 129 4.04 -9.45 5.54
C LEU A 129 4.69 -9.15 6.89
N PHE A 130 4.62 -7.91 7.34
CA PHE A 130 5.18 -7.51 8.62
C PHE A 130 4.29 -6.49 9.32
N PHE A 131 4.50 -6.35 10.62
CA PHE A 131 3.76 -5.43 11.47
C PHE A 131 4.64 -4.28 11.95
N VAL A 132 4.00 -3.16 12.27
CA VAL A 132 4.56 -2.05 13.03
C VAL A 132 3.54 -1.54 14.03
N ARG A 133 4.02 -1.12 15.20
CA ARG A 133 3.19 -0.44 16.20
C ARG A 133 3.11 1.04 15.89
N VAL A 134 1.90 1.60 15.97
CA VAL A 134 1.64 2.99 15.66
C VAL A 134 0.92 3.66 16.81
N LEU A 135 1.34 4.88 17.14
CA LEU A 135 0.72 5.74 18.12
C LEU A 135 0.65 7.17 17.58
N SER A 136 -0.56 7.70 17.42
CA SER A 136 -0.80 9.07 16.97
C SER A 136 -1.85 9.74 17.85
N ASN A 137 -1.69 11.04 18.08
CA ASN A 137 -2.72 11.90 18.69
C ASN A 137 -3.45 12.76 17.65
N SER A 138 -3.08 12.61 16.37
CA SER A 138 -3.52 13.45 15.26
C SER A 138 -4.05 12.59 14.11
N THR A 139 -5.05 11.76 14.39
CA THR A 139 -5.66 10.84 13.42
C THR A 139 -6.97 11.38 12.87
N LEU A 140 -7.06 11.45 11.54
CA LEU A 140 -8.30 11.67 10.82
C LEU A 140 -9.00 10.32 10.57
N ASP A 141 -9.96 9.97 11.43
CA ASP A 141 -10.71 8.71 11.31
C ASP A 141 -11.91 8.85 10.35
N LEU A 142 -11.66 8.59 9.07
CA LEU A 142 -12.67 8.62 8.01
C LEU A 142 -13.71 7.50 8.16
N THR A 143 -13.46 6.45 8.96
CA THR A 143 -14.43 5.37 9.17
C THR A 143 -15.64 5.81 9.99
N GLN A 144 -15.54 6.91 10.73
CA GLN A 144 -16.65 7.47 11.53
C GLN A 144 -17.66 8.27 10.69
N ILE A 145 -17.39 8.50 9.40
CA ILE A 145 -18.33 9.23 8.53
C ILE A 145 -19.53 8.34 8.24
N SER A 146 -20.71 8.75 8.72
CA SER A 146 -21.98 8.03 8.53
C SER A 146 -22.67 8.35 7.20
N ASP A 147 -22.26 9.42 6.49
CA ASP A 147 -22.81 9.75 5.18
C ASP A 147 -22.33 8.75 4.13
N ALA A 148 -23.24 7.89 3.67
CA ALA A 148 -22.97 6.86 2.67
C ALA A 148 -22.46 7.43 1.33
N LYS A 149 -22.86 8.65 0.94
CA LYS A 149 -22.36 9.26 -0.31
C LYS A 149 -20.91 9.70 -0.17
N ILE A 150 -20.50 10.14 1.02
CA ILE A 150 -19.09 10.46 1.29
C ILE A 150 -18.30 9.17 1.37
N GLN A 151 -18.79 8.15 2.09
CA GLN A 151 -18.10 6.86 2.16
C GLN A 151 -17.90 6.24 0.78
N ASN A 152 -18.92 6.25 -0.08
CA ASN A 152 -18.78 5.75 -1.46
C ASN A 152 -17.70 6.48 -2.26
N GLN A 153 -17.49 7.78 -2.03
CA GLN A 153 -16.39 8.53 -2.67
C GLN A 153 -15.02 8.20 -2.04
N LEU A 154 -14.97 7.93 -0.73
CA LEU A 154 -13.74 7.52 -0.05
C LEU A 154 -13.28 6.12 -0.46
N THR A 155 -14.25 5.23 -0.69
CA THR A 155 -14.04 3.84 -1.10
C THR A 155 -14.23 3.64 -2.60
N ASP A 156 -14.23 4.71 -3.41
CA ASP A 156 -14.39 4.57 -4.86
C ASP A 156 -13.24 3.71 -5.41
N PRO A 157 -13.54 2.64 -6.17
CA PRO A 157 -12.54 1.70 -6.63
C PRO A 157 -11.64 2.25 -7.74
N GLY A 158 -12.05 3.28 -8.49
CA GLY A 158 -11.27 3.83 -9.60
C GLY A 158 -10.84 5.28 -9.39
N SER A 159 -11.68 6.10 -8.78
CA SER A 159 -11.40 7.53 -8.66
C SER A 159 -10.68 7.91 -7.37
N TYR A 160 -9.53 8.58 -7.49
CA TYR A 160 -8.79 9.11 -6.34
C TYR A 160 -8.98 10.62 -6.14
N SER A 161 -9.71 11.30 -7.03
CA SER A 161 -9.91 12.74 -7.00
C SER A 161 -10.41 13.26 -5.64
N PHE A 162 -11.37 12.57 -5.04
CA PHE A 162 -11.91 12.97 -3.73
C PHE A 162 -10.92 12.67 -2.59
N THR A 163 -10.32 11.47 -2.57
CA THR A 163 -9.39 11.07 -1.51
C THR A 163 -8.08 11.86 -1.55
N GLN A 164 -7.58 12.27 -2.71
CA GLN A 164 -6.42 13.16 -2.82
C GLN A 164 -6.72 14.56 -2.27
N GLN A 165 -7.93 15.08 -2.49
CA GLN A 165 -8.35 16.32 -1.83
C GLN A 165 -8.40 16.17 -0.31
N VAL A 166 -8.92 15.03 0.18
CA VAL A 166 -8.94 14.71 1.61
C VAL A 166 -7.52 14.64 2.18
N GLY A 167 -6.59 13.96 1.52
CA GLY A 167 -5.20 13.86 1.96
C GLY A 167 -4.49 15.22 2.00
N LEU A 168 -4.69 16.06 0.98
CA LEU A 168 -4.17 17.43 0.98
C LEU A 168 -4.69 18.25 2.17
N GLN A 169 -5.98 18.12 2.49
CA GLN A 169 -6.56 18.83 3.61
C GLN A 169 -6.11 18.25 4.96
N ALA A 170 -5.97 16.92 5.07
CA ALA A 170 -5.46 16.25 6.25
C ALA A 170 -4.06 16.77 6.65
N ARG A 171 -3.16 16.96 5.67
CA ARG A 171 -1.86 17.59 5.91
C ARG A 171 -1.94 19.03 6.37
N LYS A 172 -2.84 19.84 5.79
CA LYS A 172 -3.07 21.23 6.23
C LYS A 172 -3.57 21.31 7.67
N ASP A 173 -4.31 20.30 8.10
CA ASP A 173 -4.84 20.18 9.45
C ASP A 173 -3.87 19.42 10.39
N CYS A 174 -2.64 19.14 9.92
CA CYS A 174 -1.58 18.44 10.66
C CYS A 174 -1.96 17.02 11.13
N ALA A 175 -2.79 16.31 10.37
CA ALA A 175 -3.07 14.90 10.62
C ALA A 175 -1.85 14.04 10.25
N ASP A 176 -1.39 13.20 11.17
CA ASP A 176 -0.28 12.27 10.93
C ASP A 176 -0.74 10.95 10.29
N LEU A 177 -2.04 10.62 10.47
CA LEU A 177 -2.64 9.35 10.05
C LEU A 177 -4.06 9.56 9.53
N LEU A 178 -4.38 8.91 8.41
CA LEU A 178 -5.75 8.74 7.94
C LEU A 178 -6.17 7.29 8.14
N ARG A 179 -7.27 7.05 8.83
CA ARG A 179 -7.87 5.71 9.00
C ARG A 179 -9.12 5.62 8.14
N TYR A 180 -9.22 4.61 7.27
CA TYR A 180 -10.24 4.56 6.22
C TYR A 180 -10.62 3.13 5.82
N PHE A 181 -11.81 2.96 5.24
CA PHE A 181 -12.22 1.68 4.67
C PHE A 181 -11.49 1.39 3.37
N SER A 182 -10.98 0.16 3.22
CA SER A 182 -10.39 -0.35 2.00
C SER A 182 -11.42 -0.35 0.86
N ALA A 183 -11.00 0.08 -0.33
CA ALA A 183 -11.79 -0.02 -1.56
C ALA A 183 -11.65 -1.41 -2.23
N ARG A 184 -10.84 -2.31 -1.66
CA ARG A 184 -10.51 -3.64 -2.20
C ARG A 184 -11.01 -4.78 -1.33
N SER A 185 -11.20 -4.54 -0.04
CA SER A 185 -11.73 -5.53 0.89
C SER A 185 -13.24 -5.71 0.70
N GLN A 186 -13.69 -6.97 0.70
CA GLN A 186 -15.11 -7.33 0.63
C GLN A 186 -15.82 -7.21 1.99
N GLU A 187 -15.07 -7.11 3.09
CA GLU A 187 -15.60 -7.15 4.47
C GLU A 187 -15.44 -5.81 5.20
N GLN A 188 -15.50 -4.68 4.49
CA GLN A 188 -15.26 -3.34 5.05
C GLN A 188 -13.93 -3.27 5.85
N GLY A 189 -12.89 -3.90 5.30
CA GLY A 189 -11.55 -3.90 5.89
C GLY A 189 -11.00 -2.49 6.10
N ILE A 190 -10.14 -2.31 7.10
CA ILE A 190 -9.62 -0.99 7.48
C ILE A 190 -8.15 -0.86 7.11
N ASN A 191 -7.86 0.23 6.41
CA ASN A 191 -6.53 0.67 6.07
C ASN A 191 -6.16 1.94 6.81
N VAL A 192 -4.86 2.18 6.87
CA VAL A 192 -4.27 3.43 7.35
C VAL A 192 -3.28 3.98 6.32
N ALA A 193 -3.23 5.30 6.22
CA ALA A 193 -2.22 6.03 5.46
C ALA A 193 -1.48 6.95 6.44
N ILE A 194 -0.20 6.68 6.65
CA ILE A 194 0.65 7.41 7.59
C ILE A 194 1.49 8.41 6.81
N ASP A 195 1.40 9.68 7.18
CA ASP A 195 2.12 10.75 6.53
C ASP A 195 3.52 10.97 7.13
N ASN A 196 3.61 10.81 8.45
CA ASN A 196 4.80 11.11 9.22
C ASN A 196 5.33 9.84 9.90
N HIS A 197 6.58 9.47 9.63
CA HIS A 197 7.16 8.25 10.20
C HIS A 197 7.27 8.28 11.74
N THR A 198 7.27 9.46 12.37
CA THR A 198 7.47 9.61 13.83
C THR A 198 6.36 8.96 14.67
N ILE A 199 5.19 8.70 14.10
CA ILE A 199 4.11 7.97 14.79
C ILE A 199 4.31 6.45 14.76
N ILE A 200 5.23 5.93 13.94
CA ILE A 200 5.63 4.52 13.92
C ILE A 200 6.62 4.29 15.07
N GLN A 201 6.21 3.47 16.04
CA GLN A 201 6.97 3.22 17.27
C GLN A 201 7.96 2.06 17.13
N SER A 202 7.80 1.24 16.10
CA SER A 202 8.69 0.10 15.84
C SER A 202 9.96 0.58 15.11
N GLU A 203 11.14 0.29 15.68
CA GLU A 203 12.43 0.56 15.02
C GLU A 203 12.70 -0.41 13.85
N LYS A 204 12.13 -1.61 13.91
CA LYS A 204 12.23 -2.67 12.91
C LYS A 204 10.87 -3.37 12.71
N PRO A 205 10.66 -4.02 11.55
CA PRO A 205 9.47 -4.84 11.31
C PRO A 205 9.28 -5.89 12.41
N GLU A 206 8.06 -5.96 12.94
CA GLU A 206 7.62 -6.94 13.94
C GLU A 206 6.85 -8.08 13.26
N ASP A 207 6.84 -9.27 13.86
CA ASP A 207 6.05 -10.44 13.44
C ASP A 207 6.07 -10.73 11.93
N LYS A 208 7.27 -10.66 11.33
CA LYS A 208 7.44 -10.85 9.88
C LYS A 208 7.15 -12.31 9.48
N VAL A 209 6.28 -12.47 8.49
CA VAL A 209 5.89 -13.75 7.89
C VAL A 209 6.12 -13.70 6.38
N GLU A 210 6.73 -14.76 5.84
CA GLU A 210 6.93 -14.89 4.40
C GLU A 210 5.73 -15.59 3.75
N TYR A 211 5.33 -15.10 2.59
CA TYR A 211 4.25 -15.61 1.76
C TYR A 211 4.76 -15.94 0.37
N ILE A 212 4.31 -17.07 -0.16
CA ILE A 212 4.38 -17.36 -1.59
C ILE A 212 3.10 -16.85 -2.22
N CYS A 213 3.24 -16.01 -3.25
CA CYS A 213 2.15 -15.54 -4.09
C CYS A 213 2.18 -16.27 -5.44
N GLN A 214 1.07 -16.89 -5.81
CA GLN A 214 0.89 -17.53 -7.11
C GLN A 214 -0.29 -16.91 -7.85
N LEU A 215 -0.05 -16.40 -9.05
CA LEU A 215 -1.04 -15.79 -9.91
C LEU A 215 -1.12 -16.57 -11.23
N ASP A 216 -2.32 -17.08 -11.55
CA ASP A 216 -2.63 -17.65 -12.86
C ASP A 216 -3.33 -16.58 -13.71
N PRO A 217 -2.65 -16.01 -14.73
CA PRO A 217 -3.24 -14.98 -15.57
C PRO A 217 -4.35 -15.50 -16.49
N LYS A 218 -4.43 -16.81 -16.74
CA LYS A 218 -5.47 -17.42 -17.60
C LYS A 218 -6.77 -17.62 -16.85
N THR A 219 -6.68 -18.06 -15.58
CA THR A 219 -7.87 -18.29 -14.76
C THR A 219 -8.26 -17.09 -13.91
N GLY A 220 -7.40 -16.07 -13.81
CA GLY A 220 -7.63 -14.92 -12.95
C GLY A 220 -7.63 -15.26 -11.46
N ILE A 221 -6.90 -16.32 -11.04
CA ILE A 221 -6.85 -16.75 -9.63
C ILE A 221 -5.49 -16.39 -9.05
N LEU A 222 -5.51 -15.72 -7.91
CA LEU A 222 -4.34 -15.40 -7.10
C LEU A 222 -4.42 -16.12 -5.75
N ARG A 223 -3.28 -16.63 -5.29
CA ARG A 223 -3.15 -17.32 -4.00
C ARG A 223 -2.00 -16.75 -3.20
N PHE A 224 -2.24 -16.46 -1.93
CA PHE A 224 -1.20 -16.21 -0.95
C PHE A 224 -1.14 -17.39 0.01
N SER A 225 0.05 -17.96 0.22
CA SER A 225 0.26 -19.06 1.13
C SER A 225 1.45 -18.79 2.04
N GLU A 226 1.23 -18.92 3.34
CA GLU A 226 2.32 -19.11 4.29
C GLU A 226 2.87 -20.54 4.14
N PRO A 227 4.13 -20.77 4.56
CA PRO A 227 4.68 -22.11 4.63
C PRO A 227 3.78 -23.04 5.46
N ARG A 228 3.36 -24.16 4.85
CA ARG A 228 2.55 -25.22 5.49
C ARG A 228 1.13 -24.80 5.90
N ALA A 229 0.62 -23.68 5.38
CA ALA A 229 -0.79 -23.27 5.54
C ALA A 229 -1.60 -23.52 4.26
N PHE A 230 -2.93 -23.53 4.38
CA PHE A 230 -3.80 -23.47 3.20
C PHE A 230 -3.75 -22.06 2.60
N PRO A 231 -3.74 -21.93 1.27
CA PRO A 231 -3.69 -20.62 0.63
C PRO A 231 -4.99 -19.85 0.80
N ILE A 232 -4.86 -18.55 1.03
CA ILE A 232 -5.95 -17.58 0.87
C ILE A 232 -6.04 -17.25 -0.61
N MET A 233 -7.25 -17.29 -1.17
CA MET A 233 -7.49 -17.11 -2.60
C MET A 233 -8.27 -15.84 -2.89
N PHE A 234 -7.86 -15.16 -3.96
CA PHE A 234 -8.56 -14.02 -4.56
C PHE A 234 -8.79 -14.30 -6.04
N THR A 235 -9.87 -13.76 -6.60
CA THR A 235 -10.14 -13.84 -8.04
C THR A 235 -10.19 -12.45 -8.64
N ARG A 236 -9.78 -12.32 -9.91
CA ARG A 236 -9.79 -11.04 -10.62
C ARG A 236 -11.19 -10.41 -10.60
N GLU A 237 -12.23 -11.24 -10.72
CA GLU A 237 -13.64 -10.83 -10.73
C GLU A 237 -14.04 -10.04 -9.47
N GLN A 238 -13.41 -10.30 -8.32
CA GLN A 238 -13.69 -9.58 -7.08
C GLN A 238 -13.37 -8.09 -7.16
N PHE A 239 -12.51 -7.69 -8.10
CA PHE A 239 -11.98 -6.33 -8.21
C PHE A 239 -12.50 -5.58 -9.44
N LEU A 240 -13.35 -6.20 -10.27
CA LEU A 240 -13.84 -5.59 -11.49
C LEU A 240 -14.92 -4.54 -11.21
N VAL A 241 -14.89 -3.47 -11.99
CA VAL A 241 -15.91 -2.44 -12.08
C VAL A 241 -16.37 -2.41 -13.53
N ASP A 242 -17.66 -2.66 -13.76
CA ASP A 242 -18.24 -2.76 -15.10
C ASP A 242 -17.52 -3.76 -16.03
N GLY A 243 -16.98 -4.84 -15.45
CA GLY A 243 -16.31 -5.93 -16.17
C GLY A 243 -14.81 -5.74 -16.39
N GLU A 244 -14.24 -4.59 -16.01
CA GLU A 244 -12.81 -4.30 -16.16
C GLU A 244 -12.16 -3.93 -14.82
N LEU A 245 -10.83 -4.10 -14.73
CA LEU A 245 -10.13 -3.57 -13.57
C LEU A 245 -10.17 -2.04 -13.61
N PRO A 246 -10.44 -1.37 -12.47
CA PRO A 246 -10.58 0.07 -12.45
C PRO A 246 -9.24 0.75 -12.79
N LEU A 247 -9.28 1.69 -13.72
CA LEU A 247 -8.18 2.63 -13.94
C LEU A 247 -8.02 3.50 -12.68
N LEU A 248 -6.79 3.63 -12.18
CA LEU A 248 -6.50 4.42 -11.00
C LEU A 248 -6.26 5.89 -11.39
N GLY A 249 -7.08 6.82 -10.90
CA GLY A 249 -6.97 8.26 -11.21
C GLY A 249 -7.90 9.18 -10.44
#